data_AF-A0A5P0YZE8-F1
#
_entry.id   AF-A0A5P0YZE8-F1
#
_cell.length_a   1.000
_cell.length_b   1.000
_cell.length_c   1.000
_cell.angle_alpha   90.00
_cell.angle_beta   90.00
_cell.angle_gamma   90.00
#
_symmetry.space_group_name_H-M   'P 1'
#
loop_
_entity.id
_entity.type
_entity.pdbx_description
1 polymer ?
#
loop_
_entity_poly.entity_id
_entity_poly.type
_entity_poly.pdbx_seq_one_letter_code
_entity_poly.pdbx_strand_id
1 'polypeptide(L)'
;MTNTPFRDTASALALRMDYIAMQVGCDRARSHSWWRNVVEYGPWKGQQGRTAPPSPDEWAGIAKLFGTTEEQVRAMIAADWFGVQTGSEVSARVMNLAPLLDELTEKEAAAVGVVIRSMR
;
A
#
# COMPACT_ATOMS: atom_id res chain seq x y z
N MET A 1 4.20 1.20 -12.90
CA MET A 1 3.61 0.93 -11.58
C MET A 1 2.33 0.16 -11.83
N THR A 2 2.10 -0.89 -11.06
CA THR A 2 0.89 -1.73 -11.16
C THR A 2 -0.32 -0.94 -10.66
N ASN A 3 -1.46 -1.10 -11.33
CA ASN A 3 -2.71 -0.40 -10.98
C ASN A 3 -3.41 -1.01 -9.74
N THR A 4 -2.71 -1.85 -8.97
CA THR A 4 -3.27 -2.64 -7.86
C THR A 4 -2.33 -2.69 -6.64
N PRO A 5 -1.87 -1.54 -6.12
CA PRO A 5 -0.90 -1.49 -5.04
C PRO A 5 -1.30 -2.28 -3.78
N PHE A 6 -2.59 -2.33 -3.41
CA PHE A 6 -3.01 -3.11 -2.25
C PHE A 6 -2.75 -4.60 -2.47
N ARG A 7 -3.22 -5.13 -3.61
CA ARG A 7 -3.03 -6.53 -3.97
C ARG A 7 -1.56 -6.87 -4.10
N ASP A 8 -0.75 -5.99 -4.66
CA ASP A 8 0.67 -6.25 -4.85
C ASP A 8 1.41 -6.36 -3.52
N THR A 9 1.11 -5.46 -2.57
CA THR A 9 1.62 -5.56 -1.20
C THR A 9 1.16 -6.86 -0.55
N ALA A 10 -0.12 -7.21 -0.62
CA ALA A 10 -0.64 -8.47 -0.08
C ALA A 10 0.01 -9.70 -0.72
N SER A 11 0.26 -9.67 -2.03
CA SER A 11 0.89 -10.77 -2.77
C SER A 11 2.35 -10.94 -2.38
N ALA A 12 3.08 -9.84 -2.18
CA ALA A 12 4.46 -9.87 -1.68
C ALA A 12 4.53 -10.47 -0.25
N LEU A 13 3.53 -10.21 0.59
CA LEU A 13 3.40 -10.87 1.90
C LEU A 13 3.15 -12.38 1.76
N ALA A 14 2.24 -12.77 0.87
CA ALA A 14 1.90 -14.19 0.67
C ALA A 14 3.08 -15.04 0.16
N LEU A 15 4.13 -14.44 -0.39
CA LEU A 15 5.38 -15.13 -0.73
C LEU A 15 6.21 -15.54 0.50
N ARG A 16 5.99 -14.90 1.65
CA ARG A 16 6.80 -15.07 2.87
C ARG A 16 6.02 -15.56 4.09
N MET A 17 4.70 -15.54 4.04
CA MET A 17 3.83 -16.01 5.13
C MET A 17 2.51 -16.54 4.57
N ASP A 18 1.90 -17.49 5.28
CA ASP A 18 0.59 -18.01 4.91
C ASP A 18 -0.57 -17.04 5.25
N TYR A 19 -1.75 -17.31 4.72
CA TYR A 19 -2.92 -16.45 4.91
C TYR A 19 -3.44 -16.41 6.37
N ILE A 20 -3.13 -17.42 7.19
CA ILE A 20 -3.48 -17.43 8.61
C ILE A 20 -2.56 -16.46 9.37
N ALA A 21 -1.27 -16.49 9.08
CA ALA A 21 -0.30 -15.54 9.60
C ALA A 21 -0.64 -14.10 9.18
N MET A 22 -1.11 -13.88 7.95
CA MET A 22 -1.62 -12.56 7.53
C MET A 22 -2.85 -12.13 8.34
N GLN A 23 -3.82 -13.03 8.57
CA GLN A 23 -4.97 -12.75 9.43
C GLN A 23 -4.54 -12.36 10.85
N VAL A 24 -3.58 -13.07 11.44
CA VAL A 24 -3.06 -12.75 12.78
C VAL A 24 -2.29 -11.43 12.77
N GLY A 25 -1.44 -11.21 11.77
CA GLY A 25 -0.60 -10.01 11.66
C GLY A 25 -1.40 -8.72 11.42
N CYS A 26 -2.63 -8.82 10.89
CA CYS A 26 -3.56 -7.69 10.80
C CYS A 26 -4.56 -7.60 11.95
N ASP A 27 -4.26 -8.21 13.11
CA ASP A 27 -5.14 -8.23 14.29
C ASP A 27 -6.56 -8.73 13.99
N ARG A 28 -6.67 -9.67 13.03
CA ARG A 28 -7.93 -10.25 12.54
C ARG A 28 -8.88 -9.26 11.88
N ALA A 29 -8.38 -8.11 11.44
CA ALA A 29 -9.13 -7.13 10.66
C ALA A 29 -9.77 -7.74 9.40
N ARG A 30 -9.10 -8.71 8.76
CA ARG A 30 -9.66 -9.52 7.66
C ARG A 30 -9.34 -11.00 7.85
N SER A 31 -10.23 -11.86 7.36
CA SER A 31 -10.06 -13.32 7.43
C SER A 31 -8.98 -13.82 6.46
N HIS A 32 -8.37 -14.97 6.77
CA HIS A 32 -7.45 -15.64 5.85
C HIS A 32 -8.10 -15.96 4.48
N SER A 33 -9.39 -16.27 4.45
CA SER A 33 -10.14 -16.50 3.21
C SER A 33 -10.29 -15.22 2.37
N TRP A 34 -10.45 -14.06 3.02
CA TRP A 34 -10.47 -12.76 2.36
C TRP A 34 -9.10 -12.45 1.74
N TRP A 35 -8.01 -12.64 2.50
CA TRP A 35 -6.64 -12.45 2.00
C TRP A 35 -6.33 -13.32 0.80
N ARG A 36 -6.69 -14.61 0.86
CA ARG A 36 -6.57 -15.52 -0.27
C ARG A 36 -7.30 -15.00 -1.51
N ASN A 37 -8.54 -14.54 -1.34
CA ASN A 37 -9.33 -14.02 -2.45
C ASN A 37 -8.70 -12.77 -3.08
N VAL A 38 -8.19 -11.84 -2.28
CA VAL A 38 -7.49 -10.66 -2.79
C VAL A 38 -6.22 -11.05 -3.55
N VAL A 39 -5.38 -11.92 -2.99
CA VAL A 39 -4.11 -12.29 -3.59
C VAL A 39 -4.30 -13.08 -4.89
N GLU A 40 -5.12 -14.14 -4.86
CA GLU A 40 -5.29 -15.05 -6.00
C GLU A 40 -6.13 -14.43 -7.12
N TYR A 41 -7.18 -13.69 -6.78
CA TYR A 41 -8.18 -13.25 -7.75
C TYR A 41 -8.33 -11.73 -7.87
N GLY A 42 -7.84 -10.98 -6.88
CA GLY A 42 -8.02 -9.54 -6.81
C GLY A 42 -9.43 -9.11 -6.39
N PRO A 43 -9.69 -7.79 -6.39
CA PRO A 43 -10.94 -7.22 -5.90
C PRO A 43 -12.16 -7.59 -6.76
N TRP A 44 -11.97 -7.76 -8.08
CA TRP A 44 -13.08 -7.86 -9.03
C TRP A 44 -13.41 -9.29 -9.54
N LYS A 45 -12.54 -10.28 -9.30
CA LYS A 45 -12.67 -11.64 -9.89
C LYS A 45 -12.66 -12.79 -8.88
N GLY A 46 -13.01 -12.56 -7.62
CA GLY A 46 -12.95 -13.56 -6.54
C GLY A 46 -13.71 -14.86 -6.82
N GLN A 47 -13.30 -15.95 -6.15
CA GLN A 47 -13.80 -17.31 -6.36
C GLN A 47 -15.33 -17.43 -6.22
N GLN A 48 -15.94 -16.62 -5.35
CA GLN A 48 -17.38 -16.57 -5.09
C GLN A 48 -18.00 -15.21 -5.41
N GLY A 49 -17.32 -14.39 -6.22
CA GLY A 49 -17.74 -13.04 -6.55
C GLY A 49 -16.73 -11.97 -6.14
N ARG A 50 -17.17 -10.71 -6.08
CA ARG A 50 -16.28 -9.58 -5.76
C ARG A 50 -15.81 -9.68 -4.32
N THR A 51 -14.52 -9.44 -4.11
CA THR A 51 -13.96 -9.32 -2.76
C THR A 51 -14.26 -7.91 -2.28
N ALA A 52 -15.03 -7.75 -1.20
CA ALA A 52 -15.39 -6.42 -0.69
C ALA A 52 -14.15 -5.67 -0.16
N PRO A 53 -14.07 -4.33 -0.34
CA PRO A 53 -12.98 -3.53 0.21
C PRO A 53 -12.99 -3.57 1.74
N PRO A 54 -11.84 -3.43 2.42
CA PRO A 54 -11.79 -3.24 3.86
C PRO A 54 -12.60 -2.03 4.34
N SER A 55 -13.35 -2.17 5.43
CA SER A 55 -14.02 -1.06 6.10
C SER A 55 -13.03 -0.21 6.91
N PRO A 56 -13.38 1.04 7.26
CA PRO A 56 -12.43 1.95 7.93
C PRO A 56 -11.84 1.44 9.24
N ASP A 57 -12.61 0.69 10.02
CA ASP A 57 -12.19 0.05 11.28
C ASP A 57 -11.15 -1.07 11.08
N GLU A 58 -10.99 -1.57 9.86
CA GLU A 58 -10.04 -2.63 9.51
C GLU A 58 -8.69 -2.07 9.06
N TRP A 59 -8.60 -0.77 8.75
CA TRP A 59 -7.41 -0.15 8.17
C TRP A 59 -6.22 -0.16 9.11
N ALA A 60 -6.43 0.08 10.41
CA ALA A 60 -5.36 0.07 11.41
C ALA A 60 -4.63 -1.29 11.45
N GLY A 61 -5.38 -2.39 11.47
CA GLY A 61 -4.82 -3.74 11.46
C GLY A 61 -4.08 -4.05 10.16
N ILE A 62 -4.63 -3.65 9.02
CA ILE A 62 -3.97 -3.83 7.72
C ILE A 62 -2.68 -3.00 7.62
N ALA A 63 -2.71 -1.76 8.12
CA ALA A 63 -1.56 -0.86 8.15
C ALA A 63 -0.39 -1.46 8.95
N LYS A 64 -0.69 -2.05 10.11
CA LYS A 64 0.26 -2.82 10.92
C LYS A 64 0.87 -3.99 10.14
N LEU A 65 0.04 -4.81 9.47
CA LEU A 65 0.53 -5.95 8.68
C LEU A 65 1.42 -5.49 7.51
N PHE A 66 1.06 -4.40 6.86
CA PHE A 66 1.78 -3.86 5.71
C PHE A 66 3.03 -3.06 6.11
N GLY A 67 3.16 -2.65 7.37
CA GLY A 67 4.24 -1.78 7.84
C GLY A 67 4.12 -0.36 7.25
N THR A 68 2.89 0.17 7.20
CA THR A 68 2.52 1.42 6.51
C THR A 68 1.49 2.19 7.37
N THR A 69 0.99 3.35 6.93
CA THR A 69 -0.05 4.12 7.65
C THR A 69 -1.47 3.80 7.16
N GLU A 70 -2.50 4.16 7.95
CA GLU A 70 -3.90 4.04 7.53
C GLU A 70 -4.23 4.87 6.28
N GLU A 71 -3.63 6.06 6.15
CA GLU A 71 -3.76 6.90 4.95
C GLU A 71 -3.23 6.19 3.70
N GLN A 72 -2.08 5.51 3.83
CA GLN A 72 -1.50 4.73 2.73
C GLN A 72 -2.39 3.54 2.37
N VAL A 73 -2.91 2.80 3.37
CA VAL A 73 -3.89 1.73 3.13
C VAL A 73 -5.14 2.25 2.43
N ARG A 74 -5.68 3.39 2.87
CA ARG A 74 -6.84 4.03 2.23
C ARG A 74 -6.57 4.38 0.77
N ALA A 75 -5.41 4.94 0.46
CA ALA A 75 -5.01 5.27 -0.91
C ALA A 75 -4.86 4.00 -1.77
N MET A 76 -4.28 2.94 -1.23
CA MET A 76 -4.16 1.65 -1.91
C MET A 76 -5.55 1.04 -2.20
N ILE A 77 -6.47 1.08 -1.23
CA ILE A 77 -7.85 0.61 -1.41
C ILE A 77 -8.55 1.44 -2.50
N ALA A 78 -8.38 2.76 -2.50
CA ALA A 78 -8.93 3.66 -3.51
C ALA A 78 -8.46 3.27 -4.93
N ALA A 79 -7.18 2.94 -5.09
CA ALA A 79 -6.63 2.48 -6.35
C ALA A 79 -7.20 1.12 -6.79
N ASP A 80 -7.11 0.10 -5.94
CA ASP A 80 -7.47 -1.29 -6.29
C ASP A 80 -8.99 -1.48 -6.48
N TRP A 81 -9.80 -0.92 -5.58
CA TRP A 81 -11.25 -1.15 -5.55
C TRP A 81 -12.06 -0.11 -6.31
N PHE A 82 -11.53 1.09 -6.51
CA PHE A 82 -12.30 2.18 -7.12
C PHE A 82 -11.64 2.75 -8.37
N GLY A 83 -10.44 2.26 -8.75
CA GLY A 83 -9.70 2.76 -9.90
C GLY A 83 -9.24 4.20 -9.73
N VAL A 84 -9.24 4.72 -8.49
CA VAL A 84 -8.81 6.08 -8.21
C VAL A 84 -7.29 6.11 -8.27
N GLN A 85 -6.77 6.62 -9.37
CA GLN A 85 -5.37 7.00 -9.45
C GLN A 85 -5.20 8.25 -8.57
N THR A 86 -4.64 8.08 -7.37
CA THR A 86 -4.16 9.24 -6.61
C THR A 86 -3.03 9.85 -7.44
N GLY A 87 -3.32 10.93 -8.15
CA GLY A 87 -2.51 11.52 -9.23
C GLY A 87 -1.14 12.08 -8.83
N SER A 88 -0.51 11.57 -7.77
CA SER A 88 0.89 11.79 -7.53
C SER A 88 1.65 10.59 -8.11
N GLU A 89 2.29 10.77 -9.27
CA GLU A 89 3.28 9.86 -9.88
C GLU A 89 4.55 9.71 -9.01
N VAL A 90 4.39 9.76 -7.70
CA VAL A 90 5.46 9.80 -6.72
C VAL A 90 5.78 8.36 -6.39
N SER A 91 6.91 7.86 -6.91
CA SER A 91 7.38 6.50 -6.62
C SER A 91 7.49 6.26 -5.11
N ALA A 92 7.37 5.01 -4.66
CA ALA A 92 7.54 4.64 -3.24
C ALA A 92 8.86 5.16 -2.63
N ARG A 93 9.92 5.26 -3.45
CA ARG A 93 11.20 5.85 -3.04
C ARG A 93 11.07 7.34 -2.69
N VAL A 94 10.29 8.09 -3.45
CA VAL A 94 10.05 9.53 -3.18
C VAL A 94 9.09 9.68 -2.00
N MET A 95 8.06 8.84 -1.87
CA MET A 95 7.18 8.82 -0.68
C MET A 95 7.96 8.57 0.62
N ASN A 96 8.95 7.67 0.59
CA ASN A 96 9.80 7.40 1.75
C ASN A 96 10.75 8.56 2.08
N LEU A 97 11.09 9.39 1.10
CA LEU A 97 11.93 10.57 1.29
C LEU A 97 11.11 11.81 1.69
N ALA A 98 9.79 11.81 1.46
CA ALA A 98 8.94 12.98 1.71
C ALA A 98 9.07 13.53 3.15
N PRO A 99 9.03 12.71 4.23
CA PRO A 99 9.20 13.26 5.58
C PRO A 99 10.56 13.95 5.80
N LEU A 100 11.61 13.41 5.18
CA LEU A 100 12.96 13.99 5.28
C LEU A 100 13.10 15.27 4.46
N LEU A 101 12.38 15.37 3.33
CA LEU A 101 12.36 16.56 2.49
C LEU A 101 11.54 17.69 3.12
N ASP A 102 10.46 17.36 3.83
CA ASP A 102 9.60 18.34 4.52
C ASP A 102 10.31 19.02 5.69
N GLU A 103 11.35 18.40 6.26
CA GLU A 103 12.18 18.96 7.33
C GLU A 103 13.26 19.93 6.82
N LEU A 104 13.52 19.96 5.51
CA LEU A 104 14.57 20.79 4.93
C LEU A 104 14.10 22.24 4.82
N THR A 105 15.04 23.16 5.07
CA THR A 105 14.86 24.54 4.64
C THR A 105 14.92 24.62 3.11
N GLU A 106 14.34 25.67 2.53
CA GLU A 106 14.39 25.94 1.08
C GLU A 106 15.82 25.89 0.51
N LYS A 107 16.81 26.37 1.28
CA LYS A 107 18.21 26.36 0.89
C LYS A 107 18.78 24.95 0.82
N GLU A 108 18.42 24.09 1.76
CA GLU A 108 18.87 22.68 1.82
C GLU A 108 18.17 21.85 0.74
N ALA A 109 16.87 22.04 0.53
CA ALA A 109 16.13 21.41 -0.55
C ALA A 109 16.72 21.78 -1.93
N ALA A 110 17.08 23.05 -2.13
CA ALA A 110 17.76 23.49 -3.35
C ALA A 110 19.13 22.79 -3.55
N ALA A 111 19.90 22.61 -2.47
CA ALA A 111 21.19 21.92 -2.51
C ALA A 111 21.03 20.44 -2.90
N VAL A 112 20.06 19.74 -2.30
CA VAL A 112 19.71 18.35 -2.67
C VAL A 112 19.34 18.26 -4.15
N GLY A 113 18.57 19.24 -4.66
CA GLY A 113 18.21 19.31 -6.07
C GLY A 113 19.43 19.45 -7.00
N VAL A 114 20.48 20.18 -6.60
CA VAL A 114 21.73 20.29 -7.37
C VAL A 114 22.45 18.95 -7.41
N VAL A 115 22.57 18.25 -6.27
CA VAL A 115 23.23 16.94 -6.20
C VAL A 115 22.51 15.93 -7.10
N ILE A 116 21.19 15.82 -7.00
CA ILE A 116 20.40 14.88 -7.80
C ILE A 116 20.56 15.14 -9.30
N ARG A 117 20.59 16.41 -9.73
CA ARG A 117 20.80 16.76 -11.14
C ARG A 117 22.21 16.43 -11.64
N SER A 118 23.22 16.52 -10.77
CA SER A 118 24.62 16.19 -11.13
C SER A 118 24.89 14.69 -11.26
N MET A 119 23.97 13.85 -10.77
CA MET A 119 24.05 12.39 -10.87
C MET A 119 23.42 11.83 -12.16
N ARG A 120 22.94 12.70 -13.06
CA ARG A 120 22.47 12.34 -14.41
C ARG A 120 23.55 12.63 -15.44
#